data_AF-A0A378A2D4-F1
#
_entry.id   AF-A0A378A2D4-F1
#
_cell.length_a   1.000
_cell.length_b   1.000
_cell.length_c   1.000
_cell.angle_alpha   90.00
_cell.angle_beta   90.00
_cell.angle_gamma   90.00
#
_symmetry.space_group_name_H-M   'P 1'
#
loop_
_entity.id
_entity.type
_entity.pdbx_description
1 polymer ?
#
loop_
_entity_poly.entity_id
_entity_poly.type
_entity_poly.pdbx_seq_one_letter_code
_entity_poly.pdbx_strand_id
1 'polypeptide(L)' 'MKVAVLGAAGGIGQALALLLKTQLPSGSELSLYDIAPVTPGVAVDLSHIPTDVKIKGFSGEDATPALEGAM' A
#
# COMPACT_ATOMS: atom_id res chain seq x y z
N MET A 1 10.08 8.04 3.88
CA MET A 1 10.36 6.60 4.08
C MET A 1 9.35 5.81 3.26
N LYS A 2 9.75 4.74 2.56
CA LYS A 2 8.82 3.92 1.78
C LYS A 2 8.61 2.57 2.46
N VAL A 3 7.35 2.20 2.66
CA VAL A 3 6.93 0.90 3.21
C VAL A 3 6.17 0.13 2.14
N ALA A 4 6.49 -1.14 1.97
CA ALA A 4 5.75 -2.05 1.09
C ALA A 4 5.00 -3.11 1.90
N VAL A 5 3.73 -3.31 1.61
CA VAL A 5 2.90 -4.38 2.19
C VAL A 5 2.63 -5.42 1.11
N LEU A 6 3.15 -6.64 1.30
CA LEU A 6 2.87 -7.79 0.44
C LEU A 6 1.74 -8.61 1.06
N GLY A 7 0.70 -8.92 0.28
CA GLY A 7 -0.54 -9.52 0.79
C GLY A 7 -1.58 -8.48 1.24
N ALA A 8 -1.57 -7.30 0.60
CA ALA A 8 -2.34 -6.13 1.04
C ALA A 8 -3.86 -6.24 0.83
N ALA A 9 -4.34 -7.18 -0.01
CA ALA A 9 -5.77 -7.35 -0.26
C ALA A 9 -6.44 -8.35 0.70
N GLY A 10 -5.66 -9.09 1.51
CA GLY A 10 -6.18 -9.99 2.54
C GLY A 10 -6.74 -9.25 3.76
N GLY A 11 -7.44 -9.96 4.65
CA GLY A 11 -8.06 -9.37 5.84
C GLY A 11 -7.07 -8.66 6.77
N ILE A 12 -5.87 -9.23 6.96
CA ILE A 12 -4.78 -8.59 7.73
C ILE A 12 -4.17 -7.43 6.94
N GLY A 13 -3.91 -7.64 5.64
CA GLY A 13 -3.28 -6.66 4.77
C GLY A 13 -4.05 -5.34 4.68
N GLN A 14 -5.38 -5.41 4.55
CA GLN A 14 -6.22 -4.21 4.50
C GLN A 14 -6.21 -3.43 5.82
N ALA A 15 -6.31 -4.11 6.96
CA ALA A 15 -6.26 -3.47 8.26
C ALA A 15 -4.88 -2.82 8.51
N LEU A 16 -3.80 -3.52 8.18
CA LEU A 16 -2.44 -2.99 8.28
C LEU A 16 -2.25 -1.78 7.36
N ALA A 17 -2.73 -1.85 6.11
CA ALA A 17 -2.62 -0.76 5.15
C ALA A 17 -3.36 0.51 5.61
N LEU A 18 -4.55 0.36 6.22
CA LEU A 18 -5.28 1.46 6.82
C LEU A 18 -4.51 2.12 7.98
N LEU A 19 -3.96 1.30 8.89
CA LEU A 19 -3.15 1.82 10.00
C LEU A 19 -1.90 2.53 9.51
N LEU A 20 -1.19 1.97 8.52
CA LEU A 20 -0.01 2.61 7.92
C LEU A 20 -0.35 3.92 7.21
N LYS A 21 -1.45 3.97 6.44
CA LYS A 21 -1.91 5.19 5.77
C LYS A 21 -2.25 6.31 6.78
N THR A 22 -2.70 5.96 7.98
CA THR A 22 -3.11 6.93 9.01
C THR A 22 -2.01 7.29 10.01
N GLN A 23 -1.00 6.44 10.19
CA GLN A 23 0.01 6.60 11.26
C GLN A 23 1.44 6.79 10.75
N LEU A 24 1.75 6.53 9.47
CA LEU A 24 3.07 6.83 8.94
C LEU A 24 3.37 8.33 9.02
N PRO A 25 4.64 8.73 9.22
CA PRO A 25 5.03 10.14 9.22
C PRO A 25 4.68 10.82 7.89
N SER A 26 4.32 12.09 7.92
CA SER A 26 4.11 12.91 6.72
C SER A 26 5.32 12.85 5.78
N GLY A 27 5.08 12.81 4.46
CA GLY A 27 6.08 12.59 3.44
C GLY A 27 6.51 11.13 3.25
N SER A 28 5.80 10.17 3.87
CA SER A 28 6.03 8.73 3.64
C SER A 28 5.36 8.24 2.36
N GLU A 29 5.85 7.12 1.84
CA GLU A 29 5.25 6.39 0.72
C GLU A 29 4.83 5.00 1.18
N LEU A 30 3.67 4.54 0.72
CA LEU A 30 3.12 3.22 1.01
C LEU A 30 2.81 2.51 -0.32
N SER A 31 3.43 1.36 -0.57
CA SER A 31 3.09 0.49 -1.69
C SER A 31 2.31 -0.73 -1.20
N LEU A 32 1.18 -1.00 -1.85
CA LEU A 32 0.36 -2.19 -1.59
C LEU A 32 0.53 -3.16 -2.74
N TYR A 33 0.84 -4.42 -2.43
CA TYR A 33 0.94 -5.48 -3.42
C TYR A 33 0.17 -6.71 -2.95
N ASP A 34 -0.53 -7.35 -3.88
CA ASP A 34 -1.13 -8.67 -3.71
C ASP A 34 -1.37 -9.27 -5.11
N ILE A 35 -1.40 -10.59 -5.21
CA ILE A 35 -1.81 -11.28 -6.44
C ILE A 35 -3.27 -10.97 -6.80
N ALA A 36 -4.09 -10.60 -5.81
CA ALA A 36 -5.48 -10.23 -6.01
C ALA A 36 -5.59 -9.00 -6.94
N PRO A 37 -6.41 -9.04 -8.01
CA PRO A 37 -6.54 -7.95 -8.96
C PRO A 37 -7.20 -6.70 -8.36
N VAL A 38 -7.79 -6.80 -7.16
CA VAL A 38 -8.43 -5.69 -6.45
C VAL A 38 -7.43 -4.75 -5.75
N THR A 39 -6.15 -5.14 -5.60
CA THR A 39 -5.16 -4.38 -4.83
C THR A 39 -4.94 -2.94 -5.30
N PRO A 40 -4.91 -2.63 -6.60
CA PRO A 40 -4.93 -1.25 -7.06
C PRO A 40 -6.14 -0.47 -6.54
N GLY A 41 -7.32 -1.11 -6.47
CA GLY A 41 -8.53 -0.54 -5.89
C GLY A 41 -8.44 -0.28 -4.38
N VAL A 42 -7.85 -1.21 -3.62
CA VAL A 42 -7.60 -1.02 -2.17
C VAL A 42 -6.72 0.21 -1.91
N ALA A 43 -5.67 0.41 -2.73
CA ALA A 43 -4.82 1.58 -2.61
C ALA A 43 -5.55 2.89 -2.98
N VAL A 44 -6.41 2.86 -4.00
CA VAL A 44 -7.24 4.02 -4.37
C VAL A 44 -8.23 4.37 -3.26
N ASP A 45 -8.88 3.40 -2.65
CA ASP A 45 -9.78 3.60 -1.51
C ASP A 45 -9.06 4.33 -0.35
N LEU A 46 -7.91 3.81 0.06
CA LEU A 46 -7.07 4.42 1.09
C LEU A 46 -6.46 5.77 0.69
N SER A 47 -6.30 6.05 -0.61
CA SER A 47 -5.77 7.33 -1.10
C SER A 47 -6.68 8.51 -0.79
N HIS A 48 -7.98 8.26 -0.57
CA HIS A 48 -8.95 9.29 -0.19
C HIS A 48 -8.79 9.76 1.26
N ILE A 49 -8.03 9.06 2.10
CA ILE A 49 -7.76 9.47 3.48
C ILE A 49 -6.80 10.68 3.44
N PRO A 50 -7.17 11.83 4.03
CA PRO A 50 -6.43 13.10 3.90
C PRO A 50 -5.19 13.16 4.81
N THR A 51 -4.26 12.22 4.63
CA THR A 51 -2.91 12.24 5.23
C THR A 51 -1.85 12.45 4.16
N ASP A 52 -0.73 13.05 4.54
CA ASP A 52 0.44 13.27 3.69
C ASP A 52 1.29 11.99 3.54
N VAL A 53 0.63 10.91 3.12
CA VAL A 53 1.25 9.61 2.84
C VAL A 53 0.82 9.20 1.45
N LYS A 54 1.77 9.19 0.51
CA LYS A 54 1.52 8.78 -0.87
C LYS A 54 1.29 7.27 -0.90
N ILE A 55 0.28 6.82 -1.63
CA ILE A 55 -0.04 5.39 -1.72
C ILE A 55 -0.20 4.95 -3.17
N LYS A 56 0.25 3.73 -3.50
CA LYS A 56 0.03 3.10 -4.81
C LYS A 56 -0.16 1.59 -4.65
N GLY A 57 -1.10 1.03 -5.41
CA GLY A 57 -1.39 -0.40 -5.42
C GLY A 57 -0.86 -1.08 -6.67
N PHE A 58 -0.45 -2.33 -6.51
CA PHE A 58 0.13 -3.20 -7.54
C PHE A 58 -0.48 -4.60 -7.43
N SER A 59 -0.57 -5.30 -8.55
CA SER A 59 -1.06 -6.68 -8.60
C SER A 59 -0.39 -7.48 -9.71
N GLY A 60 -0.63 -8.79 -9.71
CA GLY A 60 0.00 -9.74 -10.63
C GLY A 60 1.10 -10.53 -9.92
N GLU A 61 1.96 -11.18 -10.70
CA GLU A 61 3.03 -12.04 -10.18
C GLU A 61 4.32 -11.27 -9.86
N ASP A 62 4.47 -10.06 -10.41
CA ASP A 62 5.67 -9.25 -10.24
C ASP A 62 5.49 -8.17 -9.16
N ALA A 63 6.09 -8.42 -7.98
CA ALA A 63 6.12 -7.49 -6.86
C ALA A 63 7.19 -6.39 -6.99
N THR A 64 8.10 -6.49 -7.96
CA THR A 64 9.27 -5.60 -8.10
C THR A 64 8.87 -4.11 -8.07
N PRO A 65 7.84 -3.65 -8.81
CA PRO A 65 7.45 -2.24 -8.81
C PRO A 65 6.97 -1.74 -7.43
N ALA A 66 6.44 -2.62 -6.59
CA ALA A 66 6.02 -2.27 -5.23
C ALA A 66 7.23 -2.15 -4.28
N LEU A 67 8.27 -2.95 -4.51
CA LEU A 67 9.47 -3.06 -3.67
C LEU A 67 10.55 -2.01 -3.97
N GLU A 68 10.55 -1.40 -5.16
CA GLU A 68 11.56 -0.40 -5.55
C GLU A 68 11.69 0.74 -4.52
N GLY A 69 12.84 0.84 -3.85
CA GLY A 69 13.12 1.88 -2.85
C GLY A 69 12.38 1.71 -1.52
N ALA A 70 11.65 0.61 -1.31
CA ALA A 70 11.24 0.20 0.02
C ALA A 70 12.48 -0.32 0.76
N MET A 71 12.66 0.12 2.00
CA MET A 71 13.73 -0.34 2.91
C MET A 71 13.12 -1.22 4.01
#